data_AF-A0A2V9W1T2-F1
#
_entry.id   AF-A0A2V9W1T2-F1
#
_cell.length_a   1.000
_cell.length_b   1.000
_cell.length_c   1.000
_cell.angle_alpha   90.00
_cell.angle_beta   90.00
_cell.angle_gamma   90.00
#
_symmetry.space_group_name_H-M   'P 1'
#
loop_
_entity.id
_entity.type
_entity.pdbx_description
1 polymer ?
#
loop_
_entity_poly.entity_id
_entity_poly.type
_entity_poly.pdbx_seq_one_letter_code
_entity_poly.pdbx_strand_id
1 'polypeptide(L)' 'CSGRNKRIPVECAGGINLDNVRSYAETGVDFISVGALTHSAPAVDMNLRVVPV' A
#
# COMPACT_ATOMS: atom_id res chain seq x y z
N CYS A 1 -33.29 -3.95 16.06
CA CYS A 1 -32.49 -4.09 14.82
C CYS A 1 -31.41 -3.01 14.81
N SER A 2 -30.20 -3.35 15.28
CA SER A 2 -29.09 -2.42 15.46
C SER A 2 -28.39 -2.12 14.13
N GLY A 3 -28.19 -0.83 13.84
CA GLY A 3 -27.75 -0.30 12.56
C GLY A 3 -26.29 -0.57 12.21
N ARG A 4 -26.08 -1.21 11.06
CA ARG A 4 -24.84 -1.07 10.29
C ARG A 4 -25.20 -0.65 8.89
N ASN A 5 -24.88 0.59 8.55
CA ASN A 5 -24.90 1.09 7.19
C ASN A 5 -23.88 0.26 6.40
N LYS A 6 -24.31 -0.83 5.75
CA LYS A 6 -23.44 -1.74 4.99
C LYS A 6 -23.03 -1.05 3.68
N ARG A 7 -22.07 -0.13 3.75
CA ARG A 7 -21.34 0.26 2.54
C ARG A 7 -20.52 -0.93 2.05
N ILE A 8 -20.58 -1.17 0.75
CA ILE A 8 -19.77 -2.20 0.09
C ILE A 8 -18.34 -1.65 0.03
N PRO A 9 -17.33 -2.39 0.54
CA PRO A 9 -15.96 -1.94 0.46
C PRO A 9 -15.49 -1.89 -1.00
N VAL A 10 -14.79 -0.83 -1.37
CA VAL A 10 -14.28 -0.59 -2.72
C VAL A 10 -12.77 -0.60 -2.72
N GLU A 11 -12.19 -1.30 -3.70
CA GLU A 11 -10.76 -1.39 -3.94
C GLU A 11 -10.38 -0.71 -5.26
N CYS A 12 -9.25 0.00 -5.25
CA CYS A 12 -8.61 0.51 -6.45
C CYS A 12 -7.31 -0.25 -6.77
N ALA A 13 -7.13 -0.63 -8.03
CA ALA A 13 -5.94 -1.34 -8.51
C ALA A 13 -5.55 -0.90 -9.93
N GLY A 14 -4.27 -1.08 -10.27
CA GLY A 14 -3.72 -0.85 -11.61
C GLY A 14 -2.85 0.41 -11.72
N GLY A 15 -1.56 0.22 -12.01
CA GLY A 15 -0.63 1.33 -12.29
C GLY A 15 -0.38 2.31 -11.14
N ILE A 16 -0.68 1.92 -9.89
CA ILE A 16 -0.49 2.77 -8.72
C ILE A 16 1.01 2.93 -8.42
N ASN A 17 1.42 4.17 -8.17
CA ASN A 17 2.78 4.56 -7.79
C ASN A 17 2.74 5.66 -6.71
N LEU A 18 3.91 6.08 -6.22
CA LEU A 18 4.01 7.07 -5.14
C LEU A 18 3.44 8.45 -5.51
N ASP A 19 3.43 8.79 -6.80
CA ASP A 19 2.96 10.09 -7.28
C ASP A 19 1.43 10.16 -7.32
N ASN A 20 0.76 9.03 -7.62
CA ASN A 20 -0.69 8.98 -7.83
C ASN A 20 -1.49 8.35 -6.67
N VAL A 21 -0.85 7.62 -5.74
CA VAL A 21 -1.55 6.89 -4.67
C VAL A 21 -2.46 7.79 -3.84
N ARG A 22 -2.05 9.05 -3.60
CA ARG A 22 -2.84 10.03 -2.83
C ARG A 22 -4.13 10.41 -3.55
N SER A 23 -4.09 10.70 -4.85
CA SER A 23 -5.29 11.07 -5.59
C SER A 23 -6.32 9.94 -5.60
N TYR A 24 -5.86 8.69 -5.67
CA TYR A 24 -6.74 7.52 -5.56
C TYR A 24 -7.34 7.38 -4.15
N ALA A 25 -6.56 7.60 -3.09
CA ALA A 25 -7.06 7.56 -1.72
C ALA A 25 -8.14 8.63 -1.45
N GLU A 26 -8.00 9.81 -2.05
CA GLU A 26 -8.96 10.92 -1.91
C GLU A 26 -10.30 10.65 -2.60
N THR A 27 -10.39 9.64 -3.48
CA THR A 27 -11.67 9.24 -4.11
C THR A 27 -12.64 8.55 -3.14
N GLY A 28 -12.17 8.18 -1.94
CA GLY A 28 -12.99 7.51 -0.92
C GLY A 28 -13.04 5.98 -1.05
N VAL A 29 -12.06 5.38 -1.71
CA VAL A 29 -11.86 3.92 -1.71
C VAL A 29 -11.38 3.43 -0.36
N ASP A 30 -11.79 2.21 0.00
CA ASP A 30 -11.41 1.59 1.27
C ASP A 30 -10.01 0.95 1.18
N PHE A 31 -9.63 0.47 0.01
CA PHE A 31 -8.37 -0.25 -0.22
C PHE A 31 -7.69 0.17 -1.52
N ILE A 32 -6.35 0.15 -1.52
CA ILE A 32 -5.51 0.38 -2.70
C ILE A 32 -4.48 -0.73 -2.79
N SER A 33 -4.42 -1.40 -3.94
CA SER A 33 -3.46 -2.46 -4.22
C SER A 33 -2.34 -1.99 -5.13
N VAL A 34 -1.09 -2.17 -4.68
CA VAL A 34 0.13 -1.71 -5.38
C VAL A 34 1.04 -2.90 -5.68
N GLY A 35 0.95 -3.43 -6.90
CA GLY A 35 1.75 -4.59 -7.33
C GLY A 35 3.27 -4.33 -7.37
N ALA A 36 3.67 -3.07 -7.56
CA ALA A 36 5.09 -2.69 -7.56
C ALA A 36 5.80 -3.02 -6.23
N LEU A 37 5.06 -3.10 -5.11
CA LEU A 37 5.62 -3.44 -3.80
C LEU A 37 6.19 -4.86 -3.71
N THR A 38 5.76 -5.78 -4.58
CA THR A 38 6.20 -7.19 -4.53
C THR A 38 7.09 -7.57 -5.71
N HIS A 39 6.76 -7.13 -6.93
CA HIS A 39 7.51 -7.50 -8.13
C HIS A 39 8.60 -6.49 -8.51
N SER A 40 8.62 -5.30 -7.91
CA SER A 40 9.51 -4.21 -8.36
C SER A 40 10.00 -3.30 -7.22
N ALA A 41 9.96 -3.81 -5.98
CA ALA A 41 10.51 -3.08 -4.85
C ALA A 41 12.05 -3.06 -4.91
N PRO A 42 12.69 -1.90 -4.71
CA PRO A 42 14.15 -1.84 -4.64
C PRO A 42 14.66 -2.60 -3.42
N ALA A 43 15.80 -3.28 -3.57
CA ALA A 43 16.46 -3.94 -2.46
C ALA A 43 17.02 -2.90 -1.47
N VAL A 44 16.88 -3.16 -0.17
CA VAL A 44 17.49 -2.34 0.87
C VAL A 44 18.95 -2.75 1.03
N ASP A 45 19.86 -1.77 1.03
CA ASP A 45 21.28 -2.01 1.31
C ASP A 45 21.49 -2.26 2.81
N MET A 46 21.99 -3.45 3.15
CA MET A 46 22.18 -3.88 4.54
C MET A 46 23.55 -4.54 4.69
N ASN A 47 24.31 -4.11 5.69
CA ASN A 47 25.59 -4.72 6.05
C ASN A 47 25.63 -5.10 7.53
N LEU A 48 26.42 -6.13 7.86
CA LEU A 48 26.67 -6.57 9.23
C LEU A 48 28.08 -6.15 9.63
N ARG A 49 28.19 -5.30 10.66
CA ARG A 49 29.47 -4.91 11.25
C ARG A 49 29.67 -5.62 12.58
N VAL A 50 30.63 -6.54 12.61
CA VAL A 50 31.03 -7.23 13.84
C VAL A 50 32.02 -6.35 14.60
N VAL A 51 31.79 -6.17 15.90
CA VAL A 51 32.70 -5.47 16.83
C VAL A 51 33.30 -6.48 17.81
N PRO A 52 34.59 -6.33 18.17
CA PRO A 52 35.21 -7.20 19.16
C PRO A 52 34.56 -7.01 20.53
N VAL A 53 34.52 -8.11 21.30
CA VAL A 53 34.12 -8.13 22.72
C VAL A 53 35.28 -7.75 23.62
#